data_AF-A0A7W4EYX8-F1
#
_entry.id   AF-A0A7W4EYX8-F1
#
_cell.length_a   1.000
_cell.length_b   1.000
_cell.length_c   1.000
_cell.angle_alpha   90.00
_cell.angle_beta   90.00
_cell.angle_gamma   90.00
#
_symmetry.space_group_name_H-M   'P 1'
#
loop_
_entity.id
_entity.type
_entity.pdbx_description
1 polymer ?
#
loop_
_entity_poly.entity_id
_entity_poly.type
_entity_poly.pdbx_seq_one_letter_code
_entity_poly.pdbx_strand_id
1 'polypeptide(L)'
;DYVFDNDNLPFDADLQFALHFTKEIETFSLNEYSAQKLFIEKWNKTFSDKIEYLYQLPDEADFIRDLDSTGHKIGGYPYFTQDDPRKDNNPHTLLLLQIDSDEIEDVEIIWGDCGVANFFINPEDLAKCQFDDVMYNWDCT
;
A
#
# COMPACT_ATOMS: atom_id res chain seq x y z
N ASP A 1 15.73 23.75 11.44
CA ASP A 1 14.30 24.10 11.54
C ASP A 1 13.62 23.67 10.27
N TYR A 2 12.64 22.78 10.39
CA TYR A 2 11.75 22.40 9.29
C TYR A 2 10.57 23.36 9.33
N VAL A 3 10.18 23.88 8.17
CA VAL A 3 8.95 24.66 8.01
C VAL A 3 8.00 23.77 7.27
N PHE A 4 6.84 23.50 7.87
CA PHE A 4 5.73 22.88 7.17
C PHE A 4 5.01 23.98 6.40
N ASP A 5 4.85 23.78 5.09
CA ASP A 5 4.05 24.64 4.23
C ASP A 5 2.85 23.87 3.69
N ASN A 6 1.83 24.61 3.28
CA ASN A 6 0.61 24.04 2.70
C ASN A 6 0.80 23.69 1.21
N ASP A 7 1.99 23.89 0.64
CA ASP A 7 2.23 23.65 -0.79
C ASP A 7 2.55 22.17 -1.06
N ASN A 8 3.11 21.45 -0.08
CA ASN A 8 3.62 20.09 -0.27
C ASN A 8 2.99 19.03 0.64
N LEU A 9 2.10 19.43 1.56
CA LEU A 9 1.38 18.50 2.43
C LEU A 9 0.03 18.11 1.81
N PRO A 10 -0.44 16.87 2.04
CA PRO A 10 -1.77 16.44 1.61
C PRO A 10 -2.90 17.02 2.48
N PHE A 11 -2.58 17.83 3.48
CA PHE A 11 -3.52 18.48 4.39
C PHE A 11 -2.92 19.79 4.92
N ASP A 12 -3.72 20.62 5.58
CA ASP A 12 -3.27 21.87 6.18
C ASP A 12 -2.19 21.64 7.26
N ALA A 13 -1.04 22.31 7.14
CA ALA A 13 0.12 22.16 8.01
C ALA A 13 -0.15 22.39 9.51
N ASP A 14 -1.23 23.10 9.86
CA ASP A 14 -1.65 23.32 11.25
C ASP A 14 -2.43 22.13 11.83
N LEU A 15 -2.83 21.15 11.00
CA LEU A 15 -3.56 19.95 11.42
C LEU A 15 -2.62 18.83 11.87
N GLN A 16 -3.14 18.02 12.79
CA GLN A 16 -2.48 16.82 13.29
C GLN A 16 -3.52 15.72 13.45
N PHE A 17 -3.18 14.53 12.99
CA PHE A 17 -4.04 13.36 13.06
C PHE A 17 -3.45 12.32 14.01
N ALA A 18 -4.29 11.74 14.86
CA ALA A 18 -3.90 10.65 15.74
C ALA A 18 -4.14 9.31 15.05
N LEU A 19 -3.20 8.38 15.18
CA LEU A 19 -3.40 7.01 14.70
C LEU A 19 -4.34 6.25 15.65
N HIS A 20 -5.41 5.69 15.07
CA HIS A 20 -6.31 4.77 15.76
C HIS A 20 -6.27 3.41 15.08
N PHE A 21 -6.14 2.33 15.88
CA PHE A 21 -6.05 0.97 15.36
C PHE A 21 -7.29 0.19 15.73
N THR A 22 -8.02 -0.28 14.72
CA THR A 22 -9.10 -1.24 14.85
C THR A 22 -8.60 -2.62 14.43
N LYS A 23 -9.21 -3.67 15.01
CA LYS A 23 -8.95 -5.03 14.54
C LYS A 23 -9.82 -5.28 13.31
N GLU A 24 -9.18 -5.45 12.16
CA GLU A 24 -9.86 -5.72 10.89
C GLU A 24 -9.20 -6.86 10.11
N ILE A 25 -9.76 -7.19 8.95
CA ILE A 25 -9.20 -8.20 8.04
C ILE A 25 -8.44 -7.45 6.95
N GLU A 26 -7.12 -7.64 6.92
CA GLU A 26 -6.28 -7.15 5.82
C GLU A 26 -6.29 -8.17 4.68
N THR A 27 -6.50 -7.69 3.45
CA THR A 27 -6.38 -8.49 2.23
C THR A 27 -5.05 -8.20 1.54
N PHE A 28 -4.59 -9.10 0.67
CA PHE A 28 -3.42 -8.80 -0.16
C PHE A 28 -3.85 -7.90 -1.31
N SER A 29 -3.00 -6.92 -1.65
CA SER A 29 -3.21 -6.10 -2.83
C SER A 29 -2.85 -6.87 -4.09
N LEU A 30 -3.80 -7.00 -5.02
CA LEU A 30 -3.51 -7.50 -6.34
C LEU A 30 -2.81 -6.47 -7.24
N ASN A 31 -2.62 -5.23 -6.79
CA ASN A 31 -1.83 -4.24 -7.55
C ASN A 31 -0.32 -4.40 -7.29
N GLU A 32 0.07 -5.09 -6.22
CA GLU A 32 1.48 -5.38 -5.91
C GLU A 32 2.00 -6.59 -6.70
N TYR A 33 3.03 -6.38 -7.54
CA TYR A 33 3.63 -7.42 -8.37
C TYR A 33 4.09 -8.66 -7.56
N SER A 34 4.73 -8.44 -6.41
CA SER A 34 5.20 -9.53 -5.54
C SER A 34 4.06 -10.39 -4.99
N ALA A 35 2.96 -9.75 -4.56
CA ALA A 35 1.77 -10.45 -4.08
C ALA A 35 1.08 -11.23 -5.21
N GLN A 36 0.96 -10.64 -6.40
CA GLN A 36 0.40 -11.33 -7.57
C GLN A 36 1.18 -12.61 -7.89
N LYS A 37 2.52 -12.53 -7.92
CA LYS A 37 3.39 -13.67 -8.21
C LYS A 37 3.23 -14.78 -7.17
N LEU A 38 3.21 -14.42 -5.89
CA LEU A 38 2.99 -15.38 -4.81
C LEU A 38 1.61 -16.03 -4.91
N PHE A 39 0.57 -15.24 -5.21
CA PHE A 39 -0.79 -15.73 -5.40
C PHE A 39 -0.86 -16.75 -6.56
N ILE A 40 -0.31 -16.43 -7.73
CA ILE A 40 -0.27 -17.31 -8.89
C ILE A 40 0.49 -18.61 -8.57
N GLU A 41 1.62 -18.52 -7.86
CA GLU A 41 2.38 -19.70 -7.42
C GLU A 41 1.53 -20.60 -6.50
N LYS A 42 0.81 -20.02 -5.55
CA LYS A 42 -0.06 -20.75 -4.62
C LYS A 42 -1.26 -21.38 -5.34
N TRP A 43 -1.89 -20.64 -6.25
CA TRP A 43 -2.97 -21.13 -7.10
C TRP A 43 -2.52 -22.35 -7.89
N ASN A 44 -1.41 -22.23 -8.62
CA ASN A 44 -0.85 -23.29 -9.44
C ASN A 44 -0.34 -24.49 -8.63
N LYS A 45 -0.12 -24.38 -7.33
CA LYS A 45 0.16 -25.55 -6.47
C LYS A 45 -1.11 -26.23 -5.97
N THR A 46 -2.21 -25.51 -5.88
CA THR A 46 -3.45 -25.95 -5.21
C THR A 46 -4.46 -26.51 -6.21
N PHE A 47 -4.65 -25.83 -7.34
CA PHE A 47 -5.68 -26.16 -8.34
C PHE A 47 -5.07 -26.81 -9.59
N SER A 48 -5.87 -27.61 -10.30
CA SER A 48 -5.46 -28.20 -11.59
C SER A 48 -5.33 -27.16 -12.69
N ASP A 49 -6.17 -26.12 -12.63
CA ASP A 49 -6.36 -25.17 -13.72
C ASP A 49 -5.33 -24.06 -13.57
N LYS A 50 -4.21 -24.22 -14.29
CA LYS A 50 -3.05 -23.34 -14.13
C LYS A 50 -3.28 -21.98 -14.77
N ILE A 51 -2.80 -20.95 -14.11
CA ILE A 51 -2.82 -19.57 -14.58
C ILE A 51 -1.39 -19.00 -14.64
N GLU A 52 -1.15 -18.11 -15.58
CA GLU A 52 0.05 -17.29 -15.70
C GLU A 52 -0.24 -15.84 -15.25
N TYR A 53 -1.47 -15.38 -15.43
CA TYR A 53 -1.93 -14.04 -15.09
C TYR A 53 -3.27 -14.09 -14.36
N LEU A 54 -3.56 -13.08 -13.52
CA LEU A 54 -4.82 -13.02 -12.74
C LEU A 54 -6.08 -12.96 -13.60
N TYR A 55 -6.02 -12.40 -14.82
CA TYR A 55 -7.17 -12.39 -15.72
C TYR A 55 -7.57 -13.77 -16.26
N GLN A 56 -6.75 -14.79 -16.02
CA GLN A 56 -7.04 -16.18 -16.36
C GLN A 56 -7.71 -16.93 -15.19
N LEU A 57 -7.98 -16.25 -14.07
CA LEU A 57 -8.76 -16.83 -12.99
C LEU A 57 -10.14 -17.25 -13.50
N PRO A 58 -10.68 -18.39 -13.02
CA PRO A 58 -12.04 -18.80 -13.35
C PRO A 58 -13.05 -17.84 -12.72
N ASP A 59 -14.24 -17.72 -13.31
CA ASP A 59 -15.28 -16.78 -12.88
C ASP A 59 -15.65 -16.97 -11.40
N GLU A 60 -15.59 -18.19 -10.87
CA GLU A 60 -15.87 -18.48 -9.46
C GLU A 60 -14.85 -17.84 -8.49
N ALA A 61 -13.68 -17.44 -8.98
CA ALA A 61 -12.62 -16.77 -8.22
C ALA A 61 -12.53 -15.26 -8.50
N ASP A 62 -13.42 -14.70 -9.32
CA ASP A 62 -13.36 -13.29 -9.73
C ASP A 62 -13.58 -12.31 -8.57
N PHE A 63 -14.25 -12.77 -7.49
CA PHE A 63 -14.44 -12.01 -6.24
C PHE A 63 -13.13 -11.51 -5.61
N ILE A 64 -11.99 -12.12 -5.97
CA ILE A 64 -10.67 -11.70 -5.46
C ILE A 64 -10.33 -10.28 -5.95
N ARG A 65 -10.90 -9.82 -7.06
CA ARG A 65 -10.73 -8.45 -7.56
C ARG A 65 -11.40 -7.39 -6.70
N ASP A 66 -12.42 -7.78 -5.93
CA ASP A 66 -13.16 -6.89 -5.04
C ASP A 66 -12.53 -6.81 -3.64
N LEU A 67 -11.38 -7.46 -3.42
CA LEU A 67 -10.67 -7.39 -2.15
C LEU A 67 -10.09 -5.99 -1.96
N ASP A 68 -10.50 -5.37 -0.86
CA ASP A 68 -10.06 -4.03 -0.51
C ASP A 68 -8.71 -4.06 0.22
N SER A 69 -7.75 -3.33 -0.33
CA SER A 69 -6.41 -3.12 0.25
C SER A 69 -6.12 -1.64 0.54
N THR A 70 -7.12 -0.77 0.38
CA THR A 70 -7.05 0.67 0.65
C THR A 70 -6.98 0.97 2.15
N GLY A 71 -6.97 2.26 2.50
CA GLY A 71 -7.03 2.75 3.86
C GLY A 71 -5.67 2.97 4.53
N HIS A 72 -5.69 3.69 5.64
CA HIS A 72 -4.52 3.99 6.46
C HIS A 72 -4.04 2.75 7.23
N LYS A 73 -2.75 2.42 7.14
CA LYS A 73 -2.20 1.22 7.81
C LYS A 73 -0.72 1.30 8.12
N ILE A 74 -0.30 0.50 9.10
CA ILE A 74 1.11 0.22 9.43
C ILE A 74 1.36 -1.25 9.16
N GLY A 75 2.37 -1.57 8.35
CA GLY A 75 2.54 -2.94 7.86
C GLY A 75 1.46 -3.34 6.86
N GLY A 76 1.33 -4.65 6.61
CA GLY A 76 0.36 -5.18 5.67
C GLY A 76 0.85 -5.16 4.22
N TYR A 77 -0.10 -5.21 3.28
CA TYR A 77 0.18 -5.17 1.84
C TYR A 77 -0.12 -3.77 1.30
N PRO A 78 0.76 -3.17 0.49
CA PRO A 78 0.56 -1.83 -0.02
C PRO A 78 -0.50 -1.77 -1.11
N TYR A 79 -1.24 -0.67 -1.11
CA TYR A 79 -2.11 -0.24 -2.19
C TYR A 79 -1.45 0.88 -2.99
N PHE A 80 -1.78 0.90 -4.29
CA PHE A 80 -1.32 1.87 -5.28
C PHE A 80 -2.49 2.14 -6.22
N THR A 81 -2.67 3.41 -6.63
CA THR A 81 -3.62 3.75 -7.70
C THR A 81 -3.01 3.53 -9.09
N GLN A 82 -1.67 3.57 -9.18
CA GLN A 82 -0.89 3.30 -10.38
C GLN A 82 -0.07 2.01 -10.20
N ASP A 83 1.21 2.02 -10.60
CA ASP A 83 2.10 0.87 -10.52
C ASP A 83 2.94 0.91 -9.24
N ASP A 84 3.22 -0.27 -8.67
CA ASP A 84 4.19 -0.40 -7.58
C ASP A 84 5.57 0.12 -8.04
N PRO A 85 6.12 1.18 -7.40
CA PRO A 85 7.39 1.77 -7.78
C PRO A 85 8.59 0.87 -7.46
N ARG A 86 8.39 -0.20 -6.66
CA ARG A 86 9.44 -1.13 -6.26
C ARG A 86 9.72 -2.12 -7.37
N LYS A 87 10.87 -1.93 -8.04
CA LYS A 87 11.41 -2.86 -9.03
C LYS A 87 11.89 -4.16 -8.37
N ASP A 88 12.08 -5.19 -9.19
CA ASP A 88 12.73 -6.43 -8.77
C ASP A 88 14.03 -6.17 -7.98
N ASN A 89 14.15 -6.81 -6.81
CA ASN A 89 15.27 -6.70 -5.87
C ASN A 89 15.39 -5.36 -5.12
N ASN A 90 14.34 -4.52 -5.10
CA ASN A 90 14.32 -3.38 -4.18
C ASN A 90 14.36 -3.88 -2.72
N PRO A 91 15.30 -3.41 -1.87
CA PRO A 91 15.42 -3.87 -0.48
C PRO A 91 14.26 -3.40 0.41
N HIS A 92 13.54 -2.34 0.04
CA HIS A 92 12.43 -1.75 0.80
C HIS A 92 11.14 -2.57 0.65
N THR A 93 11.17 -3.78 1.20
CA THR A 93 10.13 -4.79 1.01
C THR A 93 8.98 -4.70 2.02
N LEU A 94 9.18 -4.02 3.17
CA LEU A 94 8.15 -3.87 4.17
C LEU A 94 7.45 -2.51 4.03
N LEU A 95 6.12 -2.53 4.01
CA LEU A 95 5.32 -1.33 4.21
C LEU A 95 5.46 -0.87 5.67
N LEU A 96 6.00 0.32 5.88
CA LEU A 96 6.11 0.94 7.19
C LEU A 96 4.82 1.70 7.54
N LEU A 97 4.32 2.49 6.59
CA LEU A 97 3.12 3.31 6.75
C LEU A 97 2.48 3.53 5.38
N GLN A 98 1.15 3.48 5.33
CA GLN A 98 0.33 3.93 4.22
C GLN A 98 -0.67 4.96 4.73
N ILE A 99 -0.80 6.06 4.00
CA ILE A 99 -1.74 7.14 4.27
C ILE A 99 -2.57 7.30 3.01
N ASP A 100 -3.85 6.98 3.10
CA ASP A 100 -4.77 7.13 1.99
C ASP A 100 -5.33 8.55 1.92
N SER A 101 -5.96 8.90 0.80
CA SER A 101 -6.83 10.07 0.80
C SER A 101 -8.09 9.76 1.60
N ASP A 102 -8.50 10.68 2.48
CA ASP A 102 -9.59 10.44 3.44
C ASP A 102 -10.23 11.74 3.91
N GLU A 103 -11.51 11.68 4.31
CA GLU A 103 -12.27 12.76 4.92
C GLU A 103 -12.55 12.41 6.38
N ILE A 104 -11.98 13.18 7.29
CA ILE A 104 -12.01 12.95 8.74
C ILE A 104 -12.66 14.17 9.39
N GLU A 105 -13.89 14.05 9.91
CA GLU A 105 -14.58 15.13 10.63
C GLU A 105 -14.56 16.50 9.90
N ASP A 106 -14.96 16.52 8.63
CA ASP A 106 -15.01 17.70 7.75
C ASP A 106 -13.62 18.31 7.38
N VAL A 107 -12.52 17.61 7.69
CA VAL A 107 -11.18 17.92 7.14
C VAL A 107 -10.69 16.77 6.25
N GLU A 108 -9.80 17.08 5.31
CA GLU A 108 -9.35 16.10 4.32
C GLU A 108 -7.84 15.89 4.37
N ILE A 109 -7.43 14.65 4.11
CA ILE A 109 -6.09 14.27 3.64
C ILE A 109 -6.25 13.92 2.16
N ILE A 110 -5.61 14.66 1.26
CA ILE A 110 -5.75 14.49 -0.19
C ILE A 110 -4.39 14.40 -0.87
N TRP A 111 -4.17 13.28 -1.56
CA TRP A 111 -3.02 13.04 -2.42
C TRP A 111 -3.41 13.22 -3.88
N GLY A 112 -3.26 14.42 -4.45
CA GLY A 112 -3.64 14.69 -5.84
C GLY A 112 -5.13 14.42 -6.11
N ASP A 113 -5.44 13.55 -7.07
CA ASP A 113 -6.82 13.11 -7.37
C ASP A 113 -7.17 11.84 -6.58
N CYS A 114 -7.33 11.99 -5.25
CA CYS A 114 -7.67 10.93 -4.30
C CYS A 114 -6.74 9.71 -4.35
N GLY A 115 -5.44 9.99 -4.26
CA GLY A 115 -4.37 9.01 -4.27
C GLY A 115 -3.98 8.46 -2.90
N VAL A 116 -2.83 7.79 -2.86
CA VAL A 116 -2.28 7.15 -1.65
C VAL A 116 -0.77 7.42 -1.54
N ALA A 117 -0.29 7.54 -0.31
CA ALA A 117 1.14 7.57 -0.02
C ALA A 117 1.59 6.33 0.75
N ASN A 118 2.81 5.87 0.48
CA ASN A 118 3.42 4.73 1.12
C ASN A 118 4.86 5.05 1.55
N PHE A 119 5.25 4.50 2.68
CA PHE A 119 6.61 4.50 3.20
C PHE A 119 7.07 3.06 3.32
N PHE A 120 8.21 2.73 2.71
CA PHE A 120 8.77 1.38 2.72
C PHE A 120 10.14 1.35 3.36
N ILE A 121 10.45 0.25 4.03
CA ILE A 121 11.72 0.06 4.74
C ILE A 121 12.30 -1.32 4.47
N ASN A 122 13.62 -1.42 4.50
CA ASN A 122 14.34 -2.69 4.51
C ASN A 122 14.11 -3.42 5.85
N PRO A 123 13.71 -4.70 5.85
CA PRO A 123 13.57 -5.49 7.08
C PRO A 123 14.76 -5.43 8.03
N GLU A 124 15.99 -5.41 7.49
CA GLU A 124 17.21 -5.36 8.31
C GLU A 124 17.37 -4.02 9.03
N ASP A 125 16.94 -2.92 8.40
CA ASP A 125 17.06 -1.58 8.95
C ASP A 125 15.95 -1.35 9.99
N LEU A 126 14.74 -1.83 9.72
CA LEU A 126 13.66 -1.87 10.71
C LEU A 126 14.08 -2.63 11.98
N ALA A 127 14.73 -3.79 11.82
CA ALA A 127 15.22 -4.60 12.95
C ALA A 127 16.30 -3.89 13.79
N LYS A 128 17.06 -2.98 13.18
CA LYS A 128 18.08 -2.14 13.85
C LYS A 128 17.53 -0.78 14.29
N CYS A 129 16.23 -0.51 14.08
CA CYS A 129 15.60 0.79 14.27
C CYS A 129 16.31 1.92 13.50
N GLN A 130 16.77 1.63 12.28
CA GLN A 130 17.43 2.57 11.37
C GLN A 130 16.41 3.05 10.33
N PHE A 131 16.08 4.34 10.34
CA PHE A 131 15.04 4.95 9.49
C PHE A 131 15.61 6.03 8.56
N ASP A 132 16.92 6.02 8.34
CA ASP A 132 17.63 6.95 7.45
C ASP A 132 17.56 6.53 5.96
N ASP A 133 17.15 5.29 5.67
CA ASP A 133 16.87 4.77 4.32
C ASP A 133 15.43 4.25 4.24
N VAL A 134 14.47 5.19 4.19
CA VAL A 134 13.05 4.91 3.97
C VAL A 134 12.67 5.37 2.57
N MET A 135 12.10 4.47 1.78
CA MET A 135 11.57 4.81 0.46
C MET A 135 10.17 5.40 0.62
N TYR A 136 9.98 6.60 0.07
CA TYR A 136 8.69 7.28 0.01
C TYR A 136 8.12 7.22 -1.41
N ASN A 137 6.83 6.96 -1.51
CA ASN A 137 6.04 7.02 -2.74
C ASN A 137 4.70 7.70 -2.47
N TRP A 138 4.17 8.39 -3.47
CA TRP A 138 2.74 8.66 -3.56
C TRP A 138 2.32 8.64 -5.03
N ASP A 139 1.09 8.19 -5.28
CA ASP A 139 0.46 8.23 -6.60
C ASP A 139 -1.00 8.67 -6.47
N CYS A 140 -1.61 9.07 -7.59
CA CYS A 140 -3.04 9.35 -7.70
C CYS A 140 -3.58 8.90 -9.06
N THR A 141 -4.89 8.98 -9.27
CA THR A 141 -5.53 8.60 -10.54
C THR A 141 -5.29 9.64 -11.64
#